data_AF-A0A0C3GWX5-F1
#
_entry.id   AF-A0A0C3GWX5-F1
#
_cell.length_a   1.000
_cell.length_b   1.000
_cell.length_c   1.000
_cell.angle_alpha   90.00
_cell.angle_beta   90.00
_cell.angle_gamma   90.00
#
_symmetry.space_group_name_H-M   'P 1'
#
loop_
_entity.id
_entity.type
_entity.pdbx_description
1 polymer ?
#
loop_
_entity_poly.entity_id
_entity_poly.type
_entity_poly.pdbx_seq_one_letter_code
_entity_poly.pdbx_strand_id
1 'polypeptide(L)'
;MTAYESDFRTHMDLSDGKAPLPCPEQIWNEPILNKTQVLILNNGPPSLCFALDVLYTEKRLVPNLGELSRILLIHGMYRRVWEVTRCRGDHLSDWVPTALSEPRYGITSGKAIAPPSIPVVSRWINGSSDCLDVLHWSAKSTILQASGLEHPTVLHLHLSRLILLAPVSDLQELAKLKQESRSRSESNLYSAMQEQSRQNSLLKWVVHDQYKARLAIIHAGSVFWYLRRYSCGAVIEPFANYLATLVLWTYSISISAAKPLANSPPSSMTYELQGTSLIQLDRPCDDELVQLFVRSGERMTPYMARVGDIKSRDSAGKILREGIKLLSRQGTGSRRNGSERLPNFIWGAAENFISMLSALGAASSQDAIAIIQTQDAGRGTG
;
A
#
# COMPACT_ATOMS: atom_id res chain seq x y z
N MET A 1 -6.72 5.51 -6.88
CA MET A 1 -5.78 5.66 -5.74
C MET A 1 -6.07 6.90 -4.91
N THR A 2 -6.30 8.06 -5.52
CA THR A 2 -6.66 9.33 -4.82
C THR A 2 -7.90 9.23 -3.92
N ALA A 3 -8.82 8.29 -4.20
CA ALA A 3 -9.94 7.99 -3.30
C ALA A 3 -9.48 7.44 -1.92
N TYR A 4 -8.41 6.65 -1.82
CA TYR A 4 -7.84 6.31 -0.50
C TYR A 4 -6.96 7.42 0.07
N GLU A 5 -6.39 8.27 -0.77
CA GLU A 5 -5.60 9.42 -0.29
C GLU A 5 -6.46 10.38 0.52
N SER A 6 -7.69 10.64 0.07
CA SER A 6 -8.47 11.78 0.55
C SER A 6 -9.95 11.47 0.86
N ASP A 7 -10.41 10.23 0.68
CA ASP A 7 -11.82 9.81 0.82
C ASP A 7 -12.81 10.69 0.02
N PHE A 8 -12.33 11.27 -1.08
CA PHE A 8 -13.12 12.21 -1.87
C PHE A 8 -14.28 11.50 -2.58
N ARG A 9 -15.41 12.20 -2.65
CA ARG A 9 -16.50 11.82 -3.54
C ARG A 9 -16.00 11.86 -4.98
N THR A 10 -16.08 10.73 -5.64
CA THR A 10 -15.67 10.60 -7.03
C THR A 10 -16.75 11.15 -7.96
N HIS A 11 -16.33 11.95 -8.94
CA HIS A 11 -17.22 12.60 -9.91
C HIS A 11 -17.42 11.80 -11.20
N MET A 12 -16.64 10.74 -11.41
CA MET A 12 -16.74 9.85 -12.56
C MET A 12 -16.72 8.40 -12.08
N ASP A 13 -17.47 7.56 -12.77
CA ASP A 13 -17.54 6.11 -12.56
C ASP A 13 -16.84 5.37 -13.70
N LEU A 14 -16.55 4.08 -13.53
CA LEU A 14 -15.92 3.30 -14.59
C LEU A 14 -16.72 3.28 -15.89
N SER A 15 -18.06 3.36 -15.80
CA SER A 15 -18.95 3.45 -16.95
C SER A 15 -18.70 4.67 -17.84
N ASP A 16 -18.06 5.71 -17.32
CA ASP A 16 -17.75 6.93 -18.06
C ASP A 16 -16.49 6.76 -18.93
N GLY A 17 -15.69 5.71 -18.68
CA GLY A 17 -14.47 5.35 -19.41
C GLY A 17 -14.71 4.72 -20.79
N LYS A 18 -15.66 5.26 -21.57
CA LYS A 18 -16.03 4.75 -22.90
C LYS A 18 -15.05 5.14 -24.00
N ALA A 19 -14.26 6.19 -23.77
CA ALA A 19 -13.26 6.65 -24.73
C ALA A 19 -12.14 5.59 -24.93
N PRO A 20 -11.55 5.52 -26.14
CA PRO A 20 -10.34 4.75 -26.37
C PRO A 20 -9.23 5.13 -25.38
N LEU A 21 -8.46 4.13 -24.94
CA LEU A 21 -7.27 4.36 -24.14
C LEU A 21 -6.23 5.17 -24.94
N PRO A 22 -5.29 5.84 -24.26
CA PRO A 22 -4.18 6.50 -24.94
C PRO A 22 -3.39 5.55 -25.85
N CYS A 23 -2.93 6.09 -26.97
CA CYS A 23 -2.10 5.35 -27.91
C CYS A 23 -0.68 5.10 -27.34
N PRO A 24 0.02 4.03 -27.77
CA PRO A 24 1.39 3.75 -27.33
C PRO A 24 2.38 4.90 -27.55
N GLU A 25 3.33 5.04 -26.62
CA GLU A 25 4.34 6.10 -26.62
C GLU A 25 5.18 6.13 -27.90
N GLN A 26 5.39 4.97 -28.53
CA GLN A 26 6.16 4.82 -29.77
C GLN A 26 5.57 5.66 -30.92
N ILE A 27 4.25 5.81 -30.97
CA ILE A 27 3.56 6.55 -32.04
C ILE A 27 3.94 8.05 -32.02
N TRP A 28 4.29 8.58 -30.85
CA TRP A 28 4.69 9.99 -30.74
C TRP A 28 6.01 10.25 -31.44
N ASN A 29 6.91 9.27 -31.43
CA ASN A 29 8.25 9.35 -32.01
C ASN A 29 8.32 9.00 -33.50
N GLU A 30 7.26 8.42 -34.08
CA GLU A 30 7.21 8.07 -35.50
C GLU A 30 7.09 9.32 -36.41
N PRO A 31 7.65 9.30 -37.63
CA PRO A 31 7.37 10.32 -38.64
C PRO A 31 5.88 10.34 -39.01
N ILE A 32 5.32 11.52 -39.30
CA ILE A 32 3.87 11.73 -39.57
C ILE A 32 3.32 10.77 -40.63
N LEU A 33 4.12 10.45 -41.67
CA LEU A 33 3.73 9.54 -42.75
C LEU A 33 3.43 8.11 -42.27
N ASN A 34 4.11 7.65 -41.22
CA ASN A 34 3.97 6.31 -40.66
C ASN A 34 2.86 6.25 -39.58
N LYS A 35 2.55 7.38 -38.92
CA LYS A 35 1.55 7.41 -37.82
C LYS A 35 0.17 6.94 -38.27
N THR A 36 -0.26 7.35 -39.46
CA THR A 36 -1.59 7.03 -40.01
C THR A 36 -1.72 5.54 -40.33
N GLN A 37 -0.66 4.91 -40.85
CA GLN A 37 -0.62 3.46 -41.09
C GLN A 37 -0.63 2.68 -39.78
N VAL A 38 0.16 3.10 -38.78
CA VAL A 38 0.25 2.42 -37.47
C VAL A 38 -1.09 2.47 -36.71
N LEU A 39 -1.86 3.55 -36.81
CA LEU A 39 -3.18 3.68 -36.17
C LEU A 39 -4.28 2.91 -36.90
N ILE A 40 -4.30 2.94 -38.24
CA ILE A 40 -5.35 2.30 -39.07
C ILE A 40 -5.19 0.77 -39.11
N LEU A 41 -3.97 0.25 -39.17
CA LEU A 41 -3.72 -1.21 -39.27
C LEU A 41 -3.99 -1.98 -37.97
N ASN A 42 -4.10 -1.28 -36.83
CA ASN A 42 -4.11 -1.88 -35.50
C ASN A 42 -5.45 -1.74 -34.76
N ASN A 43 -6.53 -1.35 -35.44
CA ASN A 43 -7.86 -1.08 -34.86
C ASN A 43 -7.88 -0.06 -33.69
N GLY A 44 -6.80 0.73 -33.54
CA GLY A 44 -6.65 1.68 -32.44
C GLY A 44 -6.61 1.03 -31.04
N PRO A 45 -6.35 1.83 -29.99
CA PRO A 45 -6.42 1.35 -28.61
C PRO A 45 -7.88 1.07 -28.19
N PRO A 46 -8.14 -0.01 -27.42
CA PRO A 46 -9.48 -0.33 -26.92
C PRO A 46 -9.95 0.70 -25.87
N SER A 47 -11.25 0.68 -25.52
CA SER A 47 -11.74 1.44 -24.36
C SER A 47 -11.23 0.85 -23.03
N LEU A 48 -11.25 1.67 -21.97
CA LEU A 48 -10.83 1.23 -20.63
C LEU A 48 -11.68 0.04 -20.14
N CYS A 49 -13.00 0.11 -20.30
CA CYS A 49 -13.92 -0.95 -19.87
C CYS A 49 -13.61 -2.27 -20.59
N PHE A 50 -13.48 -2.24 -21.93
CA PHE A 50 -13.19 -3.45 -22.70
C PHE A 50 -11.86 -4.07 -22.28
N ALA A 51 -10.82 -3.25 -22.11
CA ALA A 51 -9.51 -3.74 -21.72
C ALA A 51 -9.50 -4.30 -20.28
N LEU A 52 -10.28 -3.72 -19.36
CA LEU A 52 -10.50 -4.29 -18.02
C LEU A 52 -11.25 -5.62 -18.08
N ASP A 53 -12.30 -5.72 -18.90
CA ASP A 53 -13.11 -6.94 -19.03
C ASP A 53 -12.25 -8.10 -19.55
N VAL A 54 -11.46 -7.87 -20.61
CA VAL A 54 -10.50 -8.85 -21.14
C VAL A 54 -9.47 -9.22 -20.06
N LEU A 55 -8.94 -8.24 -19.33
CA LEU A 55 -7.94 -8.49 -18.30
C LEU A 55 -8.51 -9.34 -17.14
N TYR A 56 -9.72 -9.07 -16.69
CA TYR A 56 -10.36 -9.82 -15.60
C TYR A 56 -10.84 -11.21 -16.02
N THR A 57 -11.39 -11.35 -17.22
CA THR A 57 -12.02 -12.59 -17.69
C THR A 57 -11.04 -13.53 -18.40
N GLU A 58 -10.19 -13.00 -19.28
CA GLU A 58 -9.22 -13.78 -20.07
C GLU A 58 -7.82 -13.82 -19.44
N LYS A 59 -7.55 -13.03 -18.38
CA LYS A 59 -6.23 -12.91 -17.75
C LYS A 59 -5.12 -12.53 -18.75
N ARG A 60 -5.47 -11.68 -19.70
CA ARG A 60 -4.62 -11.29 -20.82
C ARG A 60 -4.58 -9.78 -21.00
N LEU A 61 -3.41 -9.28 -21.41
CA LEU A 61 -3.27 -7.88 -21.81
C LEU A 61 -3.67 -7.72 -23.28
N VAL A 62 -4.52 -6.73 -23.56
CA VAL A 62 -4.85 -6.34 -24.94
C VAL A 62 -3.58 -5.77 -25.61
N PRO A 63 -3.32 -6.05 -26.90
CA PRO A 63 -2.19 -5.43 -27.60
C PRO A 63 -2.33 -3.90 -27.70
N ASN A 64 -1.26 -3.23 -28.13
CA ASN A 64 -1.24 -1.79 -28.44
C ASN A 64 -1.58 -0.87 -27.26
N LEU A 65 -1.18 -1.26 -26.05
CA LEU A 65 -1.29 -0.42 -24.86
C LEU A 65 0.05 0.24 -24.52
N GLY A 66 0.03 1.57 -24.41
CA GLY A 66 1.12 2.36 -23.86
C GLY A 66 1.23 2.27 -22.33
N GLU A 67 2.28 2.84 -21.77
CA GLU A 67 2.48 2.95 -20.32
C GLU A 67 1.35 3.71 -19.63
N LEU A 68 0.88 4.82 -20.21
CA LEU A 68 -0.25 5.56 -19.66
C LEU A 68 -1.52 4.70 -19.61
N SER A 69 -1.78 3.93 -20.66
CA SER A 69 -2.93 3.02 -20.73
C SER A 69 -2.85 1.91 -19.68
N ARG A 70 -1.65 1.37 -19.43
CA ARG A 70 -1.42 0.43 -18.34
C ARG A 70 -1.66 1.06 -16.96
N ILE A 71 -1.24 2.31 -16.75
CA ILE A 71 -1.52 3.05 -15.52
C ILE A 71 -3.04 3.23 -15.35
N LEU A 72 -3.77 3.60 -16.41
CA LEU A 72 -5.23 3.72 -16.37
C LEU A 72 -5.91 2.39 -16.05
N LEU A 73 -5.42 1.27 -16.59
CA LEU A 73 -5.90 -0.07 -16.21
C LEU A 73 -5.70 -0.34 -14.71
N ILE A 74 -4.53 0.01 -14.16
CA ILE A 74 -4.25 -0.14 -12.73
C ILE A 74 -5.25 0.65 -11.88
N HIS A 75 -5.50 1.92 -12.23
CA HIS A 75 -6.50 2.73 -11.54
C HIS A 75 -7.92 2.21 -11.76
N GLY A 76 -8.21 1.65 -12.93
CA GLY A 76 -9.52 1.09 -13.26
C GLY A 76 -9.86 -0.17 -12.45
N MET A 77 -8.91 -1.10 -12.32
CA MET A 77 -9.05 -2.28 -11.46
C MET A 77 -9.27 -1.88 -10.01
N TYR A 78 -8.46 -0.95 -9.54
CA TYR A 78 -8.57 -0.39 -8.21
C TYR A 78 -9.95 0.24 -7.97
N ARG A 79 -10.45 1.04 -8.93
CA ARG A 79 -11.76 1.68 -8.86
C ARG A 79 -12.86 0.63 -8.78
N ARG A 80 -12.76 -0.46 -9.52
CA ARG A 80 -13.73 -1.56 -9.48
C ARG A 80 -13.80 -2.22 -8.10
N VAL A 81 -12.66 -2.50 -7.47
CA VAL A 81 -12.62 -3.05 -6.11
C VAL A 81 -13.24 -2.07 -5.10
N TRP A 82 -12.95 -0.78 -5.25
CA TRP A 82 -13.51 0.27 -4.40
C TRP A 82 -15.05 0.36 -4.53
N GLU A 83 -15.57 0.35 -5.76
CA GLU A 83 -17.02 0.36 -6.05
C GLU A 83 -17.71 -0.85 -5.42
N VAL A 84 -17.19 -2.07 -5.64
CA VAL A 84 -17.75 -3.29 -5.06
C VAL A 84 -17.71 -3.26 -3.54
N THR A 85 -16.62 -2.77 -2.95
CA THR A 85 -16.49 -2.66 -1.49
C THR A 85 -17.54 -1.72 -0.92
N ARG A 86 -17.75 -0.56 -1.54
CA ARG A 86 -18.76 0.43 -1.13
C ARG A 86 -20.17 -0.14 -1.29
N CYS A 87 -20.48 -0.73 -2.44
CA CYS A 87 -21.77 -1.37 -2.72
C CYS A 87 -22.04 -2.62 -1.89
N ARG A 88 -21.07 -3.20 -1.19
CA ARG A 88 -21.31 -4.34 -0.27
C ARG A 88 -21.21 -3.96 1.20
N GLY A 89 -20.66 -2.78 1.48
CA GLY A 89 -20.66 -2.19 2.81
C GLY A 89 -21.97 -1.49 3.18
N ASP A 90 -22.80 -1.12 2.20
CA ASP A 90 -24.10 -0.52 2.48
C ASP A 90 -25.14 -1.60 2.84
N HIS A 91 -25.73 -1.46 4.03
CA HIS A 91 -26.73 -2.36 4.62
C HIS A 91 -27.94 -2.64 3.73
N LEU A 92 -28.30 -1.71 2.84
CA LEU A 92 -29.45 -1.88 1.94
C LEU A 92 -29.10 -2.56 0.62
N SER A 93 -27.82 -2.87 0.37
CA SER A 93 -27.38 -3.36 -0.94
C SER A 93 -27.88 -4.75 -1.29
N ASP A 94 -28.20 -5.55 -0.28
CA ASP A 94 -28.82 -6.86 -0.42
C ASP A 94 -30.31 -6.83 -0.04
N TRP A 95 -30.84 -5.67 0.38
CA TRP A 95 -32.24 -5.50 0.74
C TRP A 95 -33.09 -5.19 -0.48
N VAL A 96 -34.24 -5.86 -0.58
CA VAL A 96 -35.20 -5.67 -1.67
C VAL A 96 -36.43 -4.96 -1.11
N PRO A 97 -36.80 -3.76 -1.63
CA PRO A 97 -37.98 -3.06 -1.14
C PRO A 97 -39.26 -3.86 -1.35
N THR A 98 -40.06 -3.97 -0.29
CA THR A 98 -41.43 -4.51 -0.33
C THR A 98 -42.45 -3.37 -0.21
N ALA A 99 -43.65 -3.55 -0.75
CA ALA A 99 -44.72 -2.54 -0.68
C ALA A 99 -45.32 -2.39 0.74
N LEU A 100 -44.89 -3.21 1.69
CA LEU A 100 -45.37 -3.21 3.07
C LEU A 100 -44.39 -2.42 3.95
N SER A 101 -44.93 -1.61 4.86
CA SER A 101 -44.12 -0.88 5.83
C SER A 101 -43.52 -1.86 6.85
N GLU A 102 -42.22 -2.10 6.77
CA GLU A 102 -41.50 -2.96 7.72
C GLU A 102 -40.94 -2.14 8.89
N PRO A 103 -41.17 -2.54 10.16
CA PRO A 103 -40.63 -1.84 11.31
C PRO A 103 -39.09 -1.91 11.34
N ARG A 104 -38.42 -0.80 11.72
CA ARG A 104 -36.94 -0.70 11.84
C ARG A 104 -36.32 -1.64 12.89
N TYR A 105 -37.10 -2.50 13.55
CA TYR A 105 -36.67 -3.47 14.56
C TYR A 105 -36.01 -4.67 13.88
N GLY A 106 -34.77 -4.48 13.42
CA GLY A 106 -34.00 -5.51 12.73
C GLY A 106 -32.71 -4.98 12.10
N ILE A 107 -32.59 -3.65 11.94
CA ILE A 107 -31.31 -2.99 11.71
C ILE A 107 -30.55 -3.04 13.04
N THR A 108 -30.06 -4.24 13.38
CA THR A 108 -28.97 -4.38 14.33
C THR A 108 -27.93 -3.34 13.91
N SER A 109 -27.47 -2.54 14.87
CA SER A 109 -26.26 -1.73 14.74
C SER A 109 -25.14 -2.71 14.41
N GLY A 110 -25.04 -3.04 13.12
CA GLY A 110 -24.26 -4.13 12.60
C GLY A 110 -22.83 -3.71 12.73
N LYS A 111 -22.14 -4.29 13.72
CA LYS A 111 -20.68 -4.29 13.86
C LYS A 111 -20.07 -4.25 12.46
N ALA A 112 -19.50 -3.12 12.06
CA ALA A 112 -19.07 -2.88 10.68
C ALA A 112 -18.23 -4.07 10.22
N ILE A 113 -18.80 -4.88 9.32
CA ILE A 113 -18.15 -6.08 8.82
C ILE A 113 -16.94 -5.59 8.04
N ALA A 114 -15.74 -5.97 8.46
CA ALA A 114 -14.52 -5.53 7.78
C ALA A 114 -14.60 -5.94 6.30
N PRO A 115 -14.34 -5.03 5.34
CA PRO A 115 -14.46 -5.30 3.90
C PRO A 115 -13.91 -6.66 3.40
N PRO A 116 -12.71 -7.13 3.84
CA PRO A 116 -12.17 -8.40 3.37
C PRO A 116 -12.92 -9.64 3.88
N SER A 117 -13.81 -9.52 4.87
CA SER A 117 -14.63 -10.63 5.37
C SER A 117 -15.88 -10.90 4.53
N ILE A 118 -16.18 -10.03 3.56
CA ILE A 118 -17.25 -10.24 2.59
C ILE A 118 -16.67 -11.09 1.42
N PRO A 119 -17.20 -12.31 1.16
CA PRO A 119 -16.61 -13.22 0.17
C PRO A 119 -16.48 -12.64 -1.24
N VAL A 120 -17.46 -11.85 -1.69
CA VAL A 120 -17.42 -11.21 -3.01
C VAL A 120 -16.30 -10.16 -3.09
N VAL A 121 -16.11 -9.36 -2.05
CA VAL A 121 -15.03 -8.36 -1.99
C VAL A 121 -13.67 -9.05 -2.03
N SER A 122 -13.51 -10.14 -1.27
CA SER A 122 -12.28 -10.95 -1.28
C SER A 122 -11.96 -11.51 -2.67
N ARG A 123 -12.96 -12.01 -3.41
CA ARG A 123 -12.77 -12.48 -4.81
C ARG A 123 -12.33 -11.36 -5.74
N TRP A 124 -12.90 -10.16 -5.61
CA TRP A 124 -12.49 -9.00 -6.41
C TRP A 124 -11.07 -8.54 -6.09
N ILE A 125 -10.68 -8.54 -4.82
CA ILE A 125 -9.29 -8.25 -4.40
C ILE A 125 -8.33 -9.26 -5.01
N ASN A 126 -8.60 -10.56 -4.86
CA ASN A 126 -7.73 -11.62 -5.40
C ASN A 126 -7.67 -11.56 -6.93
N GLY A 127 -8.82 -11.46 -7.59
CA GLY A 127 -8.87 -11.37 -9.05
C GLY A 127 -8.14 -10.14 -9.60
N SER A 128 -8.14 -9.02 -8.87
CA SER A 128 -7.37 -7.82 -9.22
C SER A 128 -5.87 -8.02 -9.01
N SER A 129 -5.47 -8.73 -7.95
CA SER A 129 -4.07 -9.11 -7.73
C SER A 129 -3.54 -9.96 -8.90
N ASP A 130 -4.31 -10.95 -9.37
CA ASP A 130 -3.92 -11.77 -10.54
C ASP A 130 -3.71 -10.90 -11.79
N CYS A 131 -4.60 -9.92 -12.01
CA CYS A 131 -4.50 -9.00 -13.14
C CYS A 131 -3.27 -8.08 -13.02
N LEU A 132 -2.94 -7.65 -11.80
CA LEU A 132 -1.72 -6.90 -11.53
C LEU A 132 -0.47 -7.74 -11.80
N ASP A 133 -0.51 -9.07 -11.64
CA ASP A 133 0.60 -9.97 -11.98
C ASP A 133 0.81 -10.04 -13.50
N VAL A 134 -0.27 -10.14 -14.28
CA VAL A 134 -0.21 -10.05 -15.75
C VAL A 134 0.45 -8.75 -16.21
N LEU A 135 0.03 -7.61 -15.64
CA LEU A 135 0.65 -6.32 -15.95
C LEU A 135 2.11 -6.23 -15.49
N HIS A 136 2.43 -6.83 -14.35
CA HIS A 136 3.79 -6.82 -13.80
C HIS A 136 4.74 -7.70 -14.60
N TRP A 137 4.31 -8.85 -15.12
CA TRP A 137 5.11 -9.64 -16.06
C TRP A 137 5.37 -8.88 -17.36
N SER A 138 4.36 -8.18 -17.89
CA SER A 138 4.56 -7.29 -19.04
C SER A 138 5.57 -6.18 -18.74
N ALA A 139 5.50 -5.56 -17.55
CA ALA A 139 6.47 -4.55 -17.13
C ALA A 139 7.88 -5.12 -16.96
N LYS A 140 8.04 -6.31 -16.34
CA LYS A 140 9.34 -7.01 -16.20
C LYS A 140 10.02 -7.19 -17.57
N SER A 141 9.27 -7.53 -18.61
CA SER A 141 9.81 -7.64 -19.99
C SER A 141 10.34 -6.31 -20.51
N THR A 142 9.59 -5.20 -20.31
CA THR A 142 10.03 -3.86 -20.72
C THR A 142 11.27 -3.41 -19.95
N ILE A 143 11.31 -3.66 -18.65
CA ILE A 143 12.45 -3.34 -17.77
C ILE A 143 13.71 -4.08 -18.22
N LEU A 144 13.58 -5.36 -18.58
CA LEU A 144 14.68 -6.16 -19.11
C LEU A 144 15.24 -5.54 -20.40
N GLN A 145 14.38 -5.11 -21.32
CA GLN A 145 14.77 -4.41 -22.55
C GLN A 145 15.42 -3.06 -22.26
N ALA A 146 14.99 -2.38 -21.20
CA ALA A 146 15.52 -1.11 -20.73
C ALA A 146 16.75 -1.25 -19.81
N SER A 147 17.47 -2.38 -19.86
CA SER A 147 18.68 -2.63 -19.04
C SER A 147 18.45 -2.47 -17.53
N GLY A 148 17.26 -2.83 -17.05
CA GLY A 148 16.90 -2.77 -15.63
C GLY A 148 16.29 -1.44 -15.17
N LEU A 149 16.07 -0.48 -16.07
CA LEU A 149 15.41 0.79 -15.72
C LEU A 149 13.91 0.58 -15.51
N GLU A 150 13.43 0.86 -14.30
CA GLU A 150 12.00 0.78 -13.96
C GLU A 150 11.27 2.05 -14.40
N HIS A 151 10.16 1.87 -15.11
CA HIS A 151 9.29 2.94 -15.59
C HIS A 151 8.15 3.23 -14.59
N PRO A 152 7.46 4.39 -14.68
CA PRO A 152 6.46 4.82 -13.67
C PRO A 152 5.33 3.83 -13.36
N THR A 153 4.95 2.99 -14.33
CA THR A 153 3.94 1.94 -14.10
C THR A 153 4.33 0.99 -12.95
N VAL A 154 5.62 0.74 -12.73
CA VAL A 154 6.11 -0.14 -11.65
C VAL A 154 5.72 0.38 -10.28
N LEU A 155 5.86 1.69 -10.04
CA LEU A 155 5.41 2.32 -8.80
C LEU A 155 3.90 2.15 -8.60
N HIS A 156 3.11 2.36 -9.66
CA HIS A 156 1.66 2.16 -9.62
C HIS A 156 1.29 0.69 -9.33
N LEU A 157 2.02 -0.26 -9.88
CA LEU A 157 1.81 -1.69 -9.64
C LEU A 157 2.06 -2.06 -8.17
N HIS A 158 3.13 -1.56 -7.56
CA HIS A 158 3.41 -1.80 -6.14
C HIS A 158 2.43 -1.06 -5.22
N LEU A 159 2.13 0.21 -5.51
CA LEU A 159 1.16 0.98 -4.76
C LEU A 159 -0.24 0.33 -4.79
N SER A 160 -0.70 -0.14 -5.94
CA SER A 160 -1.97 -0.87 -6.02
C SER A 160 -2.00 -2.10 -5.13
N ARG A 161 -0.91 -2.87 -5.10
CA ARG A 161 -0.82 -4.04 -4.24
C ARG A 161 -0.85 -3.66 -2.76
N LEU A 162 -0.20 -2.56 -2.36
CA LEU A 162 -0.33 -2.05 -0.99
C LEU A 162 -1.79 -1.75 -0.64
N ILE A 163 -2.51 -1.11 -1.55
CA ILE A 163 -3.89 -0.73 -1.29
C ILE A 163 -4.82 -1.94 -1.19
N LEU A 164 -4.57 -2.99 -1.98
CA LEU A 164 -5.37 -4.22 -1.97
C LEU A 164 -5.04 -5.15 -0.79
N LEU A 165 -3.79 -5.16 -0.32
CA LEU A 165 -3.30 -6.12 0.67
C LEU A 165 -3.28 -5.59 2.11
N ALA A 166 -3.26 -4.26 2.29
CA ALA A 166 -3.20 -3.63 3.61
C ALA A 166 -4.54 -2.98 4.00
N PRO A 167 -4.86 -2.90 5.30
CA PRO A 167 -6.03 -2.19 5.81
C PRO A 167 -5.78 -0.67 5.78
N VAL A 168 -5.77 -0.07 4.58
CA VAL A 168 -5.36 1.33 4.36
C VAL A 168 -6.14 2.31 5.24
N SER A 169 -7.45 2.13 5.37
CA SER A 169 -8.30 2.98 6.23
C SER A 169 -7.85 2.94 7.69
N ASP A 170 -7.61 1.74 8.25
CA ASP A 170 -7.13 1.61 9.63
C ASP A 170 -5.74 2.23 9.83
N LEU A 171 -4.84 2.07 8.85
CA LEU A 171 -3.50 2.65 8.87
C LEU A 171 -3.56 4.18 8.90
N GLN A 172 -4.35 4.79 8.01
CA GLN A 172 -4.49 6.24 7.91
C GLN A 172 -5.23 6.83 9.11
N GLU A 173 -6.29 6.18 9.58
CA GLU A 173 -7.04 6.66 10.74
C GLU A 173 -6.22 6.60 12.02
N LEU A 174 -5.43 5.55 12.23
CA LEU A 174 -4.49 5.50 13.35
C LEU A 174 -3.47 6.65 13.29
N ALA A 175 -2.94 6.94 12.09
CA ALA A 175 -2.01 8.06 11.91
C ALA A 175 -2.66 9.42 12.22
N LYS A 176 -3.92 9.63 11.80
CA LYS A 176 -4.70 10.83 12.12
C LYS A 176 -4.96 10.96 13.62
N LEU A 177 -5.42 9.89 14.28
CA LEU A 177 -5.69 9.89 15.72
C LEU A 177 -4.44 10.24 16.54
N LYS A 178 -3.28 9.67 16.19
CA LYS A 178 -1.99 9.98 16.83
C LYS A 178 -1.51 11.42 16.56
N GLN A 179 -1.91 12.02 15.43
CA GLN A 179 -1.62 13.42 15.13
C GLN A 179 -2.51 14.36 15.95
N GLU A 180 -3.81 14.06 16.05
CA GLU A 180 -4.79 14.83 16.83
C GLU A 180 -4.52 14.77 18.34
N SER A 181 -4.09 13.62 18.87
CA SER A 181 -3.73 13.47 20.28
C SER A 181 -2.55 14.35 20.68
N ARG A 182 -1.72 14.78 19.72
CA ARG A 182 -0.61 15.72 19.97
C ARG A 182 -1.07 17.17 20.02
N SER A 183 -2.11 17.53 19.27
CA SER A 183 -2.62 18.91 19.23
C SER A 183 -3.61 19.21 20.36
N ARG A 184 -4.26 18.19 20.93
CA ARG A 184 -5.15 18.32 22.10
C ARG A 184 -4.46 17.89 23.39
N SER A 185 -4.42 18.79 24.37
CA SER A 185 -3.86 18.53 25.71
C SER A 185 -4.74 17.61 26.60
N GLU A 186 -5.97 17.30 26.18
CA GLU A 186 -6.89 16.41 26.89
C GLU A 186 -7.21 15.18 26.04
N SER A 187 -6.77 14.01 26.52
CA SER A 187 -7.11 12.72 25.94
C SER A 187 -8.58 12.40 26.20
N ASN A 188 -9.42 12.56 25.18
CA ASN A 188 -10.80 12.07 25.23
C ASN A 188 -10.81 10.54 25.29
N LEU A 189 -11.48 9.95 26.28
CA LEU A 189 -11.64 8.50 26.44
C LEU A 189 -12.14 7.82 25.15
N TYR A 190 -13.01 8.49 24.40
CA TYR A 190 -13.53 8.00 23.11
C TYR A 190 -12.44 7.89 22.03
N SER A 191 -11.50 8.84 21.98
CA SER A 191 -10.38 8.81 21.04
C SER A 191 -9.39 7.69 21.39
N ALA A 192 -9.10 7.48 22.68
CA ALA A 192 -8.25 6.38 23.13
C ALA A 192 -8.86 5.01 22.82
N MET A 193 -10.17 4.83 23.00
CA MET A 193 -10.88 3.60 22.63
C MET A 193 -10.84 3.33 21.13
N GLN A 194 -11.03 4.36 20.29
CA GLN A 194 -10.90 4.23 18.84
C GLN A 194 -9.47 3.85 18.44
N GLU A 195 -8.48 4.50 19.03
CA GLU A 195 -7.07 4.20 18.75
C GLU A 195 -6.74 2.74 19.06
N GLN A 196 -7.12 2.26 20.25
CA GLN A 196 -6.93 0.86 20.66
C GLN A 196 -7.66 -0.12 19.72
N SER A 197 -8.87 0.22 19.28
CA SER A 197 -9.63 -0.59 18.32
C SER A 197 -8.90 -0.73 16.99
N ARG A 198 -8.34 0.38 16.47
CA ARG A 198 -7.56 0.38 15.23
C ARG A 198 -6.26 -0.40 15.38
N GLN A 199 -5.53 -0.20 16.49
CA GLN A 199 -4.33 -0.98 16.79
C GLN A 199 -4.62 -2.49 16.85
N ASN A 200 -5.73 -2.89 17.47
CA ASN A 200 -6.16 -4.29 17.52
C ASN A 200 -6.51 -4.85 16.13
N SER A 201 -7.14 -4.05 15.26
CA SER A 201 -7.42 -4.43 13.87
C SER A 201 -6.13 -4.67 13.08
N LEU A 202 -5.17 -3.75 13.20
CA LEU A 202 -3.86 -3.85 12.55
C LEU A 202 -3.03 -5.03 13.06
N LEU A 203 -3.06 -5.31 14.37
CA LEU A 203 -2.43 -6.49 14.94
C LEU A 203 -3.06 -7.78 14.38
N LYS A 204 -4.39 -7.81 14.23
CA LYS A 204 -5.06 -8.96 13.58
C LYS A 204 -4.61 -9.14 12.14
N TRP A 205 -4.47 -8.07 11.36
CA TRP A 205 -3.94 -8.16 10.00
C TRP A 205 -2.53 -8.76 9.97
N VAL A 206 -1.63 -8.32 10.86
CA VAL A 206 -0.24 -8.85 10.90
C VAL A 206 -0.18 -10.31 11.36
N VAL A 207 -0.99 -10.69 12.36
CA VAL A 207 -0.92 -12.03 12.99
C VAL A 207 -1.79 -13.05 12.29
N HIS A 208 -3.04 -12.70 11.95
CA HIS A 208 -4.03 -13.64 11.42
C HIS A 208 -4.08 -13.61 9.87
N ASP A 209 -3.87 -12.45 9.24
CA ASP A 209 -3.76 -12.33 7.78
C ASP A 209 -2.27 -12.21 7.35
N GLN A 210 -1.42 -12.97 8.04
CA GLN A 210 0.05 -12.87 7.96
C GLN A 210 0.60 -13.01 6.53
N TYR A 211 -0.05 -13.79 5.67
CA TYR A 211 0.38 -13.97 4.28
C TYR A 211 0.23 -12.67 3.48
N LYS A 212 -0.92 -11.98 3.61
CA LYS A 212 -1.12 -10.67 2.98
C LYS A 212 -0.27 -9.61 3.61
N ALA A 213 -0.09 -9.63 4.93
CA ALA A 213 0.78 -8.69 5.62
C ALA A 213 2.24 -8.81 5.14
N ARG A 214 2.76 -10.03 5.01
CA ARG A 214 4.11 -10.29 4.48
C ARG A 214 4.23 -9.90 3.01
N LEU A 215 3.22 -10.16 2.19
CA LEU A 215 3.22 -9.73 0.80
C LEU A 215 3.16 -8.19 0.67
N ALA A 216 2.40 -7.51 1.53
CA ALA A 216 2.32 -6.06 1.55
C ALA A 216 3.67 -5.41 1.89
N ILE A 217 4.42 -5.91 2.88
CA ILE A 217 5.74 -5.34 3.21
C ILE A 217 6.78 -5.56 2.11
N ILE A 218 6.66 -6.62 1.30
CA ILE A 218 7.50 -6.81 0.11
C ILE A 218 7.26 -5.68 -0.88
N HIS A 219 6.00 -5.41 -1.22
CA HIS A 219 5.67 -4.30 -2.12
C HIS A 219 5.98 -2.93 -1.53
N ALA A 220 5.90 -2.76 -0.21
CA ALA A 220 6.32 -1.54 0.46
C ALA A 220 7.83 -1.33 0.30
N GLY A 221 8.62 -2.39 0.46
CA GLY A 221 10.05 -2.39 0.15
C GLY A 221 10.34 -2.04 -1.31
N SER A 222 9.58 -2.60 -2.25
CA SER A 222 9.68 -2.26 -3.68
C SER A 222 9.36 -0.80 -3.98
N VAL A 223 8.38 -0.19 -3.30
CA VAL A 223 8.12 1.26 -3.39
C VAL A 223 9.34 2.05 -2.93
N PHE A 224 9.96 1.70 -1.80
CA PHE A 224 11.19 2.37 -1.34
C PHE A 224 12.35 2.18 -2.32
N TRP A 225 12.51 1.00 -2.91
CA TRP A 225 13.50 0.75 -3.96
C TRP A 225 13.29 1.69 -5.15
N TYR A 226 12.06 1.75 -5.66
CA TYR A 226 11.68 2.61 -6.78
C TYR A 226 11.96 4.08 -6.47
N LEU A 227 11.41 4.61 -5.39
CA LEU A 227 11.52 6.03 -5.04
C LEU A 227 12.97 6.49 -4.80
N ARG A 228 13.85 5.59 -4.38
CA ARG A 228 15.27 5.92 -4.19
C ARG A 228 16.03 6.08 -5.50
N ARG A 229 15.58 5.44 -6.58
CA ARG A 229 16.34 5.27 -7.84
C ARG A 229 15.68 5.90 -9.05
N TYR A 230 14.37 5.76 -9.17
CA TYR A 230 13.58 6.05 -10.37
C TYR A 230 12.52 7.13 -10.14
N SER A 231 12.50 7.75 -8.96
CA SER A 231 11.64 8.89 -8.65
C SER A 231 11.80 9.99 -9.70
N CYS A 232 10.67 10.42 -10.26
CA CYS A 232 10.58 11.47 -11.27
C CYS A 232 9.73 12.66 -10.78
N GLY A 233 9.31 12.66 -9.52
CA GLY A 233 8.48 13.72 -8.94
C GLY A 233 7.01 13.61 -9.35
N ALA A 234 6.52 12.42 -9.68
CA ALA A 234 5.11 12.23 -10.01
C ALA A 234 4.20 12.50 -8.81
N VAL A 235 3.01 13.04 -9.07
CA VAL A 235 2.02 13.44 -8.04
C VAL A 235 1.66 12.30 -7.08
N ILE A 236 1.75 11.05 -7.53
CA ILE A 236 1.42 9.86 -6.72
C ILE A 236 2.53 9.46 -5.74
N GLU A 237 3.77 9.91 -5.97
CA GLU A 237 4.93 9.45 -5.20
C GLU A 237 4.87 9.75 -3.70
N PRO A 238 4.40 10.93 -3.25
CA PRO A 238 4.27 11.20 -1.82
C PRO A 238 3.29 10.24 -1.13
N PHE A 239 2.15 9.96 -1.77
CA PHE A 239 1.18 9.02 -1.24
C PHE A 239 1.74 7.58 -1.22
N ALA A 240 2.48 7.18 -2.27
CA ALA A 240 3.11 5.87 -2.32
C ALA A 240 4.13 5.69 -1.18
N ASN A 241 4.98 6.69 -0.95
CA ASN A 241 5.95 6.70 0.13
C ASN A 241 5.28 6.64 1.50
N TYR A 242 4.27 7.50 1.71
CA TYR A 242 3.52 7.55 2.94
C TYR A 242 2.88 6.20 3.28
N LEU A 243 2.15 5.60 2.33
CA LEU A 243 1.48 4.33 2.56
C LEU A 243 2.47 3.19 2.78
N ALA A 244 3.55 3.12 2.00
CA ALA A 244 4.61 2.13 2.20
C ALA A 244 5.26 2.26 3.60
N THR A 245 5.46 3.49 4.06
CA THR A 245 6.00 3.77 5.39
C THR A 245 5.05 3.29 6.48
N LEU A 246 3.74 3.57 6.38
CA LEU A 246 2.74 3.09 7.33
C LEU A 246 2.69 1.56 7.38
N VAL A 247 2.67 0.90 6.22
CA VAL A 247 2.65 -0.57 6.12
C VAL A 247 3.84 -1.20 6.84
N LEU A 248 5.06 -0.70 6.57
CA LEU A 248 6.28 -1.19 7.21
C LEU A 248 6.32 -0.87 8.71
N TRP A 249 5.94 0.35 9.10
CA TRP A 249 5.92 0.79 10.50
C TRP A 249 4.95 -0.05 11.32
N THR A 250 3.70 -0.21 10.84
CA THR A 250 2.67 -1.01 11.50
C THR A 250 3.11 -2.46 11.65
N TYR A 251 3.66 -3.07 10.60
CA TYR A 251 4.19 -4.42 10.69
C TYR A 251 5.27 -4.54 11.78
N SER A 252 6.21 -3.58 11.81
CA SER A 252 7.32 -3.55 12.78
C SER A 252 6.83 -3.47 14.23
N ILE A 253 5.88 -2.58 14.53
CA ILE A 253 5.34 -2.43 15.89
C ILE A 253 4.48 -3.63 16.30
N SER A 254 3.68 -4.20 15.38
CA SER A 254 2.81 -5.33 15.68
C SER A 254 3.61 -6.60 15.98
N ILE A 255 4.67 -6.88 15.21
CA ILE A 255 5.58 -8.00 15.50
C ILE A 255 6.31 -7.80 16.83
N SER A 256 6.74 -6.56 17.11
CA SER A 256 7.38 -6.24 18.40
C SER A 256 6.44 -6.44 19.59
N ALA A 257 5.15 -6.11 19.43
CA ALA A 257 4.11 -6.31 20.44
C ALA A 257 3.68 -7.78 20.60
N ALA A 258 3.83 -8.62 19.58
CA ALA A 258 3.49 -10.04 19.64
C ALA A 258 4.58 -10.92 20.29
N LYS A 259 5.85 -10.50 20.25
CA LYS A 259 7.00 -11.25 20.83
C LYS A 259 6.89 -11.59 22.33
N PRO A 260 6.40 -10.71 23.22
CA PRO A 260 6.24 -11.02 24.65
C PRO A 260 5.30 -12.20 24.94
N LEU A 261 4.37 -12.54 24.02
CA LEU A 261 3.39 -13.60 24.22
C LEU A 261 3.93 -15.01 23.87
N ALA A 262 5.09 -15.09 23.23
CA ALA A 262 5.66 -16.32 22.68
C ALA A 262 6.83 -16.92 23.49
N ASN A 263 7.10 -16.42 24.70
CA ASN A 263 8.13 -16.95 25.58
C ASN A 263 7.69 -18.29 26.22
N SER A 264 7.60 -19.34 25.40
CA SER A 264 7.77 -20.72 25.84
C SER A 264 9.24 -21.12 25.65
N PRO A 265 9.84 -21.90 26.56
CA PRO A 265 11.25 -22.28 26.43
C PRO A 265 11.47 -23.08 25.13
N PRO A 266 12.64 -22.93 24.49
CA PRO A 266 12.93 -23.63 23.25
C PRO A 266 12.99 -25.14 23.52
N SER A 267 12.07 -25.89 22.92
CA SER A 267 12.16 -27.35 22.88
C SER A 267 13.44 -27.73 22.16
N SER A 268 14.33 -28.40 22.87
CA SER A 268 15.59 -28.93 22.33
C SER A 268 15.31 -29.97 21.26
N MET A 269 15.49 -29.59 19.99
CA MET A 269 15.90 -30.45 18.88
C MET A 269 16.46 -29.54 17.76
N THR A 270 17.71 -29.10 17.90
CA THR A 270 18.61 -28.89 16.75
C THR A 270 18.85 -30.28 16.13
N TYR A 271 18.84 -30.50 14.81
CA TYR A 271 19.73 -29.96 13.79
C TYR A 271 19.03 -29.87 12.42
N GLU A 272 19.56 -29.03 11.53
CA GLU A 272 19.21 -28.87 10.09
C GLU A 272 18.13 -27.84 9.69
N LEU A 273 18.43 -26.55 9.92
CA LEU A 273 18.45 -25.55 8.84
C LEU A 273 19.34 -24.38 9.28
N GLN A 274 20.65 -24.54 9.06
CA GLN A 274 21.65 -23.49 9.27
C GLN A 274 21.38 -22.32 8.31
N GLY A 275 20.94 -21.20 8.89
CA GLY A 275 20.76 -19.91 8.21
C GLY A 275 19.32 -19.39 8.36
N THR A 276 19.09 -18.42 9.24
CA THR A 276 17.90 -17.57 9.14
C THR A 276 17.96 -16.86 7.80
N SER A 277 17.29 -17.38 6.77
CA SER A 277 17.33 -16.81 5.42
C SER A 277 16.96 -15.33 5.47
N LEU A 278 17.85 -14.50 4.96
CA LEU A 278 17.65 -13.06 4.88
C LEU A 278 16.88 -12.76 3.60
N ILE A 279 15.88 -11.88 3.70
CA ILE A 279 15.23 -11.27 2.53
C ILE A 279 15.47 -9.78 2.56
N GLN A 280 15.97 -9.22 1.46
CA GLN A 280 16.13 -7.78 1.33
C GLN A 280 14.90 -7.17 0.66
N LEU A 281 14.01 -6.59 1.47
CA LEU A 281 12.70 -6.09 1.03
C LEU A 281 12.79 -4.99 -0.03
N ASP A 282 13.83 -4.17 0.04
CA ASP A 282 14.05 -3.04 -0.85
C ASP A 282 15.04 -3.35 -1.96
N ARG A 283 15.00 -4.58 -2.49
CA ARG A 283 15.68 -5.00 -3.71
C ARG A 283 14.77 -5.91 -4.54
N PRO A 284 14.98 -5.99 -5.86
CA PRO A 284 14.37 -7.03 -6.68
C PRO A 284 14.67 -8.41 -6.06
N CYS A 285 13.63 -9.18 -5.82
CA CYS A 285 13.69 -10.55 -5.31
C CYS A 285 13.05 -11.46 -6.35
N ASP A 286 13.58 -12.68 -6.49
CA ASP A 286 12.92 -13.73 -7.26
C ASP A 286 11.62 -14.19 -6.58
N ASP A 287 10.73 -14.80 -7.38
CA ASP A 287 9.39 -15.13 -6.94
C ASP A 287 9.43 -16.30 -5.92
N GLU A 288 10.45 -17.17 -5.96
CA GLU A 288 10.69 -18.26 -5.01
C GLU A 288 11.02 -17.76 -3.61
N LEU A 289 11.92 -16.79 -3.48
CA LEU A 289 12.30 -16.16 -2.22
C LEU A 289 11.12 -15.37 -1.63
N VAL A 290 10.34 -14.71 -2.47
CA VAL A 290 9.09 -14.04 -2.06
C VAL A 290 8.09 -15.07 -1.52
N GLN A 291 7.88 -16.19 -2.23
CA GLN A 291 6.98 -17.25 -1.78
C GLN A 291 7.45 -17.88 -0.46
N LEU A 292 8.76 -18.13 -0.32
CA LEU A 292 9.36 -18.64 0.91
C LEU A 292 9.12 -17.67 2.08
N PHE A 293 9.35 -16.38 1.87
CA PHE A 293 9.09 -15.36 2.89
C PHE A 293 7.62 -15.23 3.24
N VAL A 294 6.73 -15.26 2.25
CA VAL A 294 5.29 -15.25 2.51
C VAL A 294 4.88 -16.47 3.33
N ARG A 295 5.44 -17.66 3.10
CA ARG A 295 5.08 -18.88 3.83
C ARG A 295 5.73 -19.01 5.22
N SER A 296 7.00 -18.63 5.36
CA SER A 296 7.82 -18.92 6.55
C SER A 296 8.59 -17.70 7.08
N GLY A 297 8.08 -16.50 6.80
CA GLY A 297 8.75 -15.23 7.13
C GLY A 297 8.97 -14.98 8.62
N GLU A 298 8.26 -15.69 9.50
CA GLU A 298 8.52 -15.67 10.95
C GLU A 298 9.94 -16.15 11.29
N ARG A 299 10.47 -17.12 10.52
CA ARG A 299 11.83 -17.69 10.67
C ARG A 299 12.90 -16.96 9.86
N MET A 300 12.49 -16.01 9.01
CA MET A 300 13.40 -15.26 8.12
C MET A 300 13.69 -13.87 8.66
N THR A 301 14.78 -13.25 8.22
CA THR A 301 15.15 -11.89 8.63
C THR A 301 14.84 -10.90 7.51
N PRO A 302 13.73 -10.13 7.59
CA PRO A 302 13.41 -9.11 6.61
C PRO A 302 14.25 -7.85 6.83
N TYR A 303 15.17 -7.61 5.91
CA TYR A 303 16.11 -6.50 5.96
C TYR A 303 15.72 -5.40 4.97
N MET A 304 15.92 -4.14 5.37
CA MET A 304 15.75 -2.97 4.51
C MET A 304 16.92 -2.00 4.68
N ALA A 305 17.47 -1.49 3.59
CA ALA A 305 18.57 -0.55 3.62
C ALA A 305 18.22 0.71 4.45
N ARG A 306 19.19 1.14 5.28
CA ARG A 306 19.09 2.25 6.25
C ARG A 306 18.15 2.01 7.44
N VAL A 307 17.45 0.88 7.47
CA VAL A 307 16.59 0.46 8.59
C VAL A 307 17.21 -0.71 9.35
N GLY A 308 17.66 -1.76 8.65
CA GLY A 308 18.10 -3.01 9.24
C GLY A 308 17.01 -4.09 9.20
N ASP A 309 17.04 -5.02 10.15
CA ASP A 309 15.94 -5.96 10.39
C ASP A 309 14.69 -5.20 10.86
N ILE A 310 13.61 -5.26 10.07
CA ILE A 310 12.36 -4.56 10.36
C ILE A 310 11.56 -5.18 11.53
N LYS A 311 11.98 -6.34 12.03
CA LYS A 311 11.43 -6.98 13.24
C LYS A 311 12.17 -6.57 14.52
N SER A 312 13.20 -5.73 14.43
CA SER A 312 13.97 -5.25 15.58
C SER A 312 13.20 -4.19 16.37
N ARG A 313 13.52 -3.99 17.67
CA ARG A 313 12.78 -3.02 18.51
C ARG A 313 12.94 -1.58 18.03
N ASP A 314 14.08 -1.24 17.43
CA ASP A 314 14.41 0.12 16.99
C ASP A 314 14.04 0.41 15.53
N SER A 315 13.54 -0.59 14.78
CA SER A 315 13.28 -0.40 13.36
C SER A 315 12.09 0.52 13.09
N ALA A 316 11.05 0.52 13.92
CA ALA A 316 9.87 1.36 13.72
C ALA A 316 10.24 2.85 13.58
N GLY A 317 11.09 3.37 14.48
CA GLY A 317 11.57 4.75 14.39
C GLY A 317 12.48 5.00 13.19
N LYS A 318 13.31 4.02 12.79
CA LYS A 318 14.14 4.12 11.57
C LYS A 318 13.30 4.15 10.30
N ILE A 319 12.23 3.34 10.23
CA ILE A 319 11.28 3.30 9.11
C ILE A 319 10.64 4.68 8.92
N LEU A 320 10.11 5.27 10.00
CA LEU A 320 9.48 6.60 9.95
C LEU A 320 10.48 7.67 9.46
N ARG A 321 11.71 7.67 9.99
CA ARG A 321 12.75 8.63 9.56
C ARG A 321 13.10 8.49 8.08
N GLU A 322 13.22 7.26 7.58
CA GLU A 322 13.51 7.01 6.17
C GLU A 322 12.36 7.44 5.25
N GLY A 323 11.10 7.18 5.64
CA GLY A 323 9.92 7.65 4.92
C GLY A 323 9.84 9.18 4.85
N ILE A 324 10.00 9.86 5.98
CA ILE A 324 10.04 11.33 6.08
C ILE A 324 11.15 11.90 5.20
N LYS A 325 12.36 11.32 5.27
CA LYS A 325 13.50 11.76 4.45
C LYS A 325 13.21 11.66 2.96
N LEU A 326 12.56 10.60 2.50
CA LEU A 326 12.17 10.47 1.09
C LEU A 326 11.11 11.49 0.69
N LEU A 327 10.12 11.78 1.56
CA LEU A 327 9.12 12.83 1.32
C LEU A 327 9.78 14.21 1.20
N SER A 328 10.72 14.52 2.09
CA SER A 328 11.45 15.79 2.05
C SER A 328 12.35 15.92 0.81
N ARG A 329 12.90 14.80 0.31
CA ARG A 329 13.74 14.78 -0.89
C ARG A 329 12.93 14.93 -2.19
N GLN A 330 11.68 14.51 -2.20
CA GLN A 330 10.78 14.67 -3.36
C GLN A 330 10.41 16.14 -3.62
N GLY A 331 10.52 17.01 -2.61
CA GLY A 331 10.46 18.48 -2.79
C GLY A 331 11.76 19.11 -3.31
N THR A 332 12.84 18.34 -3.38
CA THR A 332 14.13 18.76 -3.95
C THR A 332 14.37 17.99 -5.24
N GLY A 333 13.80 18.47 -6.35
CA GLY A 333 14.01 17.88 -7.67
C GLY A 333 15.48 17.54 -7.92
N SER A 334 15.71 16.36 -8.50
CA SER A 334 17.05 15.87 -8.83
C SER A 334 17.78 16.88 -9.72
N ARG A 335 18.71 17.62 -9.12
CA ARG A 335 19.62 18.55 -9.79
C ARG A 335 20.48 17.77 -10.79
N ARG A 336 20.20 17.95 -12.08
CA ARG A 336 21.24 17.92 -13.11
C ARG A 336 21.48 19.37 -13.56
N ASN A 337 22.69 19.85 -13.30
CA ASN A 337 23.32 21.08 -13.80
C ASN A 337 22.83 22.44 -13.24
N GLY A 338 23.65 23.02 -12.38
CA GLY A 338 24.15 24.40 -12.51
C GLY A 338 23.22 25.63 -12.44
N SER A 339 21.89 25.48 -12.41
CA SER A 339 20.98 26.63 -12.42
C SER A 339 20.47 27.03 -11.03
N GLU A 340 20.20 28.33 -10.89
CA GLU A 340 19.84 29.08 -9.69
C GLU A 340 18.78 28.42 -8.78
N ARG A 341 18.83 28.74 -7.48
CA ARG A 341 17.94 28.24 -6.43
C ARG A 341 16.48 28.64 -6.71
N LEU A 342 15.73 27.81 -7.43
CA LEU A 342 14.27 27.86 -7.41
C LEU A 342 13.76 27.42 -6.02
N PRO A 343 12.66 28.00 -5.51
CA PRO A 343 12.08 27.63 -4.22
C PRO A 343 11.80 26.12 -4.16
N ASN A 344 12.01 25.52 -2.98
CA ASN A 344 11.63 24.14 -2.71
C ASN A 344 10.10 24.03 -2.81
N PHE A 345 9.57 23.62 -3.96
CA PHE A 345 8.15 23.35 -4.09
C PHE A 345 7.86 21.92 -3.61
N ILE A 346 7.46 21.81 -2.35
CA ILE A 346 6.83 20.59 -1.84
C ILE A 346 5.44 20.52 -2.48
N TRP A 347 5.31 19.72 -3.55
CA TRP A 347 4.04 19.56 -4.25
C TRP A 347 3.08 18.65 -3.47
N GLY A 348 1.78 18.98 -3.50
CA GLY A 348 0.69 18.12 -3.03
C GLY A 348 0.62 17.93 -1.51
N ALA A 349 0.17 16.77 -1.07
CA ALA A 349 -0.08 16.43 0.33
C ALA A 349 1.18 15.99 1.11
N ALA A 350 2.39 16.16 0.55
CA ALA A 350 3.64 15.66 1.14
C ALA A 350 3.93 16.25 2.53
N GLU A 351 3.67 17.54 2.76
CA GLU A 351 3.82 18.15 4.09
C GLU A 351 2.88 17.53 5.13
N ASN A 352 1.64 17.25 4.72
CA ASN A 352 0.67 16.59 5.59
C ASN A 352 1.13 15.16 5.94
N PHE A 353 1.65 14.41 4.96
CA PHE A 353 2.22 13.08 5.20
C PHE A 353 3.44 13.14 6.14
N ILE A 354 4.34 14.11 5.98
CA ILE A 354 5.48 14.33 6.88
C ILE A 354 4.98 14.58 8.31
N SER A 355 3.97 15.44 8.46
CA SER A 355 3.37 15.78 9.75
C SER A 355 2.78 14.55 10.44
N MET A 356 1.98 13.75 9.72
CA MET A 356 1.40 12.50 10.24
C MET A 356 2.48 11.49 10.65
N LEU A 357 3.49 11.23 9.80
CA LEU A 357 4.58 10.30 10.13
C LEU A 357 5.43 10.79 11.32
N SER A 358 5.62 12.10 11.45
CA SER A 358 6.35 12.69 12.57
C SER A 358 5.59 12.53 13.89
N ALA A 359 4.25 12.63 13.87
CA ALA A 359 3.41 12.40 15.05
C ALA A 359 3.52 10.96 15.55
N LEU A 360 3.55 9.98 14.65
CA LEU A 360 3.74 8.56 14.99
C LEU A 360 5.07 8.33 15.73
N GLY A 361 6.16 8.95 15.27
CA GLY A 361 7.49 8.77 15.87
C GLY A 361 7.63 9.35 17.28
N ALA A 362 6.94 10.47 17.54
CA ALA A 362 6.90 11.08 18.86
C ALA A 362 6.11 10.23 19.87
N ALA A 363 4.97 9.67 19.45
CA ALA A 363 4.13 8.81 20.29
C ALA A 363 4.85 7.51 20.70
N SER A 364 5.54 6.84 19.78
CA SER A 364 6.32 5.63 20.09
C SER A 364 7.44 5.87 21.12
N SER A 365 7.93 7.11 21.24
CA SER A 365 8.95 7.48 22.24
C SER A 365 8.32 7.72 23.62
N GLN A 366 7.10 8.25 23.69
CA GLN A 366 6.37 8.45 24.94
C GLN A 366 5.89 7.12 25.55
N ASP A 367 5.39 6.20 24.72
CA ASP A 367 4.99 4.86 25.16
C ASP A 367 6.19 4.05 25.70
N ALA A 368 7.38 4.23 25.11
CA ALA A 368 8.61 3.61 25.61
C ALA A 368 9.09 4.19 26.96
N ILE A 369 8.93 5.51 27.18
CA ILE A 369 9.28 6.16 28.45
C ILE A 369 8.32 5.74 29.57
N ALA A 370 7.03 5.62 29.30
CA ALA A 370 6.04 5.17 30.28
C ALA A 370 6.29 3.71 30.75
N ILE A 371 6.78 2.85 29.85
CA ILE A 371 7.15 1.46 30.19
C ILE A 371 8.42 1.41 31.06
N ILE A 372 9.40 2.30 30.84
CA ILE A 372 10.62 2.37 31.66
C ILE A 372 10.30 2.89 33.07
N GLN A 373 9.46 3.93 33.18
CA GLN A 373 9.06 4.50 34.48
C GLN A 373 8.23 3.53 35.34
N THR A 374 7.42 2.66 34.71
CA THR A 374 6.67 1.62 35.43
C THR A 374 7.54 0.43 35.83
N GLN A 375 8.64 0.15 35.13
CA GLN A 375 9.61 -0.87 35.54
C GLN A 375 10.54 -0.42 36.68
N ASP A 376 10.90 0.87 36.75
CA ASP A 376 11.69 1.41 37.87
C ASP A 376 10.87 1.57 39.16
N ALA A 377 9.57 1.87 39.05
CA ALA A 377 8.66 1.89 40.21
C ALA A 377 8.48 0.51 40.86
N GLY A 378 8.70 -0.59 40.11
CA GLY A 378 8.62 -1.96 40.62
C GLY A 378 9.93 -2.51 41.24
N ARG A 379 11.04 -1.76 41.17
CA ARG A 379 12.34 -2.16 41.75
C ARG A 379 12.69 -1.45 43.06
N GLY A 380 11.82 -0.57 43.56
CA GLY A 380 12.04 0.23 44.77
C GLY A 380 11.50 -0.37 46.08
N THR A 381 10.92 -1.57 46.05
CA THR A 381 10.44 -2.27 47.26
C THR A 381 10.82 -3.74 47.19
N GLY A 382 12.06 -4.03 47.57
CA GLY A 382 12.59 -5.37 47.78
C GLY A 382 13.61 -5.32 48.90
#